data_AF-A0AAD6PRA7-F1
#
_entry.id   AF-A0AAD6PRA7-F1
#
_cell.length_a   1.000
_cell.length_b   1.000
_cell.length_c   1.000
_cell.angle_alpha   90.00
_cell.angle_beta   90.00
_cell.angle_gamma   90.00
#
_symmetry.space_group_name_H-M   'P 1'
#
loop_
_entity.id
_entity.type
_entity.pdbx_description
1 polymer ?
#
loop_
_entity_poly.entity_id
_entity_poly.type
_entity_poly.pdbx_seq_one_letter_code
_entity_poly.pdbx_strand_id
1 'polypeptide(L)'
;MSNRPELLAPPEIFYDDSEARKYTSSSRIIDIQARLSERALELLALSVDGIPRLLLDIGCGSGLSGETLTENGHQWIGLDVSQSMLNIALEREVEGDLLLGDMGQGLALRPGIIDGAISISAVQWLCNADKSSHEPRLRLKAFFGSLYRCLARGARAVFQVYPENIAQRELILRSAMHAGFAGGVVIDYPHRYARLLFRTLMLRFSCLVSS
;
A
#
# COMPACT_ATOMS: atom_id res chain seq x y z
N MET A 1 12.62 -12.21 19.58
CA MET A 1 11.29 -11.84 19.10
C MET A 1 11.46 -10.53 18.35
N SER A 2 11.28 -10.50 17.04
CA SER A 2 11.28 -9.24 16.30
C SER A 2 9.99 -8.51 16.65
N ASN A 3 10.09 -7.41 17.41
CA ASN A 3 8.92 -6.60 17.75
C ASN A 3 8.35 -5.99 16.46
N ARG A 4 7.04 -6.13 16.28
CA ARG A 4 6.29 -5.56 15.15
C ARG A 4 6.30 -4.03 15.27
N PRO A 5 6.68 -3.28 14.22
CA PRO A 5 6.61 -1.82 14.23
C PRO A 5 5.26 -1.28 14.71
N GLU A 6 4.18 -1.94 14.28
CA GLU A 6 2.79 -1.62 14.59
C GLU A 6 2.46 -1.62 16.09
N LEU A 7 3.27 -2.28 16.93
CA LEU A 7 3.04 -2.36 18.37
C LEU A 7 3.91 -1.36 19.17
N LEU A 8 4.81 -0.65 18.50
CA LEU A 8 5.80 0.20 19.14
C LEU A 8 5.35 1.67 19.16
N ALA A 9 4.88 2.18 18.03
CA ALA A 9 4.41 3.57 17.88
C ALA A 9 3.61 3.72 16.58
N PRO A 10 2.78 4.78 16.43
CA PRO A 10 2.22 5.18 15.14
C PRO A 10 3.30 5.26 14.05
N PRO A 11 2.97 5.03 12.77
CA PRO A 11 3.96 5.03 11.69
C PRO A 11 4.69 6.36 11.54
N GLU A 12 4.02 7.49 11.79
CA GLU A 12 4.64 8.82 11.76
C GLU A 12 5.66 9.07 12.89
N ILE A 13 5.61 8.27 13.97
CA ILE A 13 6.54 8.35 15.10
C ILE A 13 7.59 7.24 15.00
N PHE A 14 7.19 6.04 14.57
CA PHE A 14 8.08 4.89 14.43
C PHE A 14 9.16 5.14 13.37
N TYR A 15 8.77 5.66 12.21
CA TYR A 15 9.69 6.03 11.14
C TYR A 15 10.14 7.48 11.27
N ASP A 16 10.89 7.75 12.33
CA ASP A 16 11.65 9.00 12.48
C ASP A 16 12.85 9.05 11.51
N ASP A 17 13.57 10.17 11.48
CA ASP A 17 14.72 10.35 10.58
C ASP A 17 15.78 9.25 10.69
N SER A 18 15.98 8.69 11.89
CA SER A 18 16.97 7.64 12.15
C SER A 18 16.48 6.29 11.62
N GLU A 19 15.29 5.87 12.01
CA GLU A 19 14.73 4.57 11.60
C GLU A 19 14.39 4.54 10.11
N ALA A 20 13.91 5.64 9.54
CA ALA A 20 13.64 5.75 8.10
C ALA A 20 14.92 5.60 7.26
N ARG A 21 16.04 6.20 7.70
CA ARG A 21 17.35 6.05 7.03
C ARG A 21 17.90 4.63 7.15
N LYS A 22 17.81 4.00 8.33
CA LYS A 22 18.22 2.59 8.51
C LYS A 22 17.39 1.65 7.64
N TYR A 23 16.08 1.87 7.58
CA TYR A 23 15.17 1.07 6.76
C TYR A 23 15.56 1.18 5.28
N THR A 24 15.78 2.41 4.80
CA THR A 24 16.00 2.70 3.38
C THR A 24 17.42 2.35 2.91
N SER A 25 18.42 2.31 3.80
CA SER A 25 19.80 1.94 3.45
C SER A 25 20.08 0.43 3.52
N SER A 26 19.13 -0.38 4.02
CA SER A 26 19.31 -1.82 4.09
C SER A 26 19.10 -2.47 2.73
N SER A 27 20.18 -2.94 2.10
CA SER A 27 20.14 -3.65 0.80
C SER A 27 19.14 -4.82 0.80
N ARG A 28 19.00 -5.50 1.94
CA ARG A 28 18.01 -6.55 2.12
C ARG A 28 16.58 -6.01 2.06
N ILE A 29 16.29 -4.89 2.70
CA ILE A 29 14.95 -4.28 2.66
C ILE A 29 14.63 -3.80 1.26
N ILE A 30 15.59 -3.16 0.58
CA ILE A 30 15.44 -2.72 -0.81
C ILE A 30 15.06 -3.91 -1.71
N ASP A 31 15.82 -5.01 -1.68
CA ASP A 31 15.53 -6.23 -2.48
C ASP A 31 14.14 -6.80 -2.17
N ILE A 32 13.75 -6.81 -0.89
CA ILE A 32 12.43 -7.28 -0.46
C ILE A 32 11.32 -6.40 -1.04
N GLN A 33 11.44 -5.08 -0.88
CA GLN A 33 10.42 -4.12 -1.30
C GLN A 33 10.27 -4.12 -2.83
N ALA A 34 11.37 -4.18 -3.58
CA ALA A 34 11.35 -4.30 -5.03
C ALA A 34 10.57 -5.55 -5.47
N ARG A 35 10.92 -6.73 -4.94
CA ARG A 35 10.26 -7.99 -5.30
C ARG A 35 8.78 -8.03 -4.92
N LEU A 36 8.40 -7.43 -3.79
CA LEU A 36 6.99 -7.31 -3.40
C LEU A 36 6.23 -6.37 -4.33
N SER A 37 6.88 -5.29 -4.77
CA SER A 37 6.30 -4.30 -5.69
C SER A 37 6.12 -4.87 -7.10
N GLU A 38 7.13 -5.56 -7.63
CA GLU A 38 7.06 -6.30 -8.89
C GLU A 38 5.89 -7.28 -8.88
N ARG A 39 5.79 -8.06 -7.79
CA ARG A 39 4.71 -9.04 -7.63
C ARG A 39 3.33 -8.38 -7.52
N ALA A 40 3.23 -7.21 -6.86
CA ALA A 40 1.99 -6.47 -6.81
C ALA A 40 1.58 -5.93 -8.20
N LEU A 41 2.55 -5.47 -8.99
CA LEU A 41 2.35 -5.00 -10.35
C LEU A 41 1.91 -6.13 -11.29
N GLU A 42 2.48 -7.33 -11.16
CA GLU A 42 2.01 -8.53 -11.87
C GLU A 42 0.52 -8.80 -11.58
N LEU A 43 0.11 -8.72 -10.30
CA LEU A 43 -1.27 -8.99 -9.89
C LEU A 43 -2.26 -7.87 -10.26
N LEU A 44 -1.79 -6.63 -10.48
CA LEU A 44 -2.60 -5.58 -11.06
C LEU A 44 -3.06 -5.99 -12.48
N ALA A 45 -2.25 -6.75 -13.20
CA ALA A 45 -2.55 -7.24 -14.55
C ALA A 45 -2.98 -6.09 -15.48
N LEU A 46 -2.19 -5.02 -15.49
CA LEU A 46 -2.37 -3.87 -16.38
C LEU A 46 -2.29 -4.33 -17.84
N SER A 47 -2.87 -3.55 -18.76
CA SER A 47 -2.81 -3.86 -20.18
C SER A 47 -1.37 -3.78 -20.71
N VAL A 48 -1.02 -4.67 -21.62
CA VAL A 48 0.30 -4.74 -22.27
C VAL A 48 0.34 -3.96 -23.60
N ASP A 49 -0.41 -2.87 -23.69
CA ASP A 49 -0.57 -2.04 -24.89
C ASP A 49 0.53 -0.97 -25.04
N GLY A 50 1.53 -0.98 -24.15
CA GLY A 50 2.65 -0.03 -24.17
C GLY A 50 2.29 1.39 -23.73
N ILE A 51 1.09 1.58 -23.17
CA ILE A 51 0.62 2.87 -22.68
C ILE A 51 0.93 2.99 -21.18
N PRO A 52 1.70 4.00 -20.74
CA PRO A 52 1.90 4.28 -19.32
C PRO A 52 0.58 4.45 -18.57
N ARG A 53 0.51 3.93 -17.34
CA ARG A 53 -0.64 4.06 -16.45
C ARG A 53 -0.33 5.05 -15.34
N LEU A 54 -1.35 5.77 -14.88
CA LEU A 54 -1.25 6.58 -13.66
C LEU A 54 -1.63 5.71 -12.46
N LEU A 55 -0.63 5.39 -11.64
CA LEU A 55 -0.77 4.52 -10.49
C LEU A 55 -0.72 5.30 -9.17
N LEU A 56 -1.38 4.77 -8.15
CA LEU A 56 -1.29 5.30 -6.79
C LEU A 56 -0.51 4.34 -5.91
N ASP A 57 0.58 4.81 -5.31
CA ASP A 57 1.37 4.08 -4.31
C ASP A 57 1.01 4.55 -2.90
N ILE A 58 0.32 3.70 -2.14
CA ILE A 58 -0.28 4.05 -0.85
C ILE A 58 0.61 3.52 0.28
N GLY A 59 1.07 4.43 1.13
CA GLY A 59 2.16 4.18 2.07
C GLY A 59 3.48 4.01 1.33
N CYS A 60 3.78 4.96 0.43
CA CYS A 60 4.93 4.87 -0.49
C CYS A 60 6.29 4.95 0.23
N GLY A 61 6.30 5.36 1.50
CA GLY A 61 7.51 5.47 2.31
C GLY A 61 8.58 6.31 1.62
N SER A 62 9.79 5.78 1.58
CA SER A 62 10.95 6.38 0.91
C SER A 62 10.98 6.19 -0.61
N GLY A 63 9.87 5.76 -1.22
CA GLY A 63 9.71 5.66 -2.67
C GLY A 63 10.23 4.36 -3.30
N LEU A 64 10.62 3.37 -2.50
CA LEU A 64 11.14 2.07 -3.00
C LEU A 64 10.17 1.34 -3.92
N SER A 65 8.88 1.33 -3.59
CA SER A 65 7.84 0.74 -4.43
C SER A 65 7.56 1.59 -5.67
N GLY A 66 7.61 2.91 -5.54
CA GLY A 66 7.46 3.86 -6.63
C GLY A 66 8.57 3.75 -7.70
N GLU A 67 9.82 3.50 -7.29
CA GLU A 67 10.92 3.22 -8.23
C GLU A 67 10.60 2.02 -9.13
N THR A 68 10.05 0.94 -8.58
CA THR A 68 9.60 -0.20 -9.38
C THR A 68 8.49 0.19 -10.38
N LEU A 69 7.60 1.12 -10.04
CA LEU A 69 6.58 1.62 -10.96
C LEU A 69 7.21 2.42 -12.11
N THR A 70 8.17 3.30 -11.79
CA THR A 70 8.96 4.07 -12.76
C THR A 70 9.73 3.15 -13.70
N GLU A 71 10.44 2.15 -13.17
CA GLU A 71 11.22 1.18 -13.96
C GLU A 71 10.34 0.37 -14.93
N ASN A 72 9.05 0.19 -14.60
CA ASN A 72 8.07 -0.45 -15.47
C ASN A 72 7.33 0.53 -16.40
N GLY A 73 7.77 1.78 -16.49
CA GLY A 73 7.26 2.79 -17.43
C GLY A 73 5.90 3.37 -17.03
N HIS A 74 5.57 3.39 -15.75
CA HIS A 74 4.33 3.98 -15.24
C HIS A 74 4.58 5.29 -14.50
N GLN A 75 3.59 6.18 -14.57
CA GLN A 75 3.55 7.39 -13.75
C GLN A 75 2.89 7.05 -12.43
N TRP A 76 3.30 7.69 -11.34
CA TRP A 76 2.73 7.41 -10.04
C TRP A 76 2.67 8.62 -9.12
N ILE A 77 1.70 8.55 -8.21
CA ILE A 77 1.56 9.47 -7.08
C ILE A 77 1.77 8.63 -5.81
N GLY A 78 2.67 9.06 -4.94
CA GLY A 78 2.92 8.46 -3.64
C GLY A 78 2.17 9.18 -2.53
N LEU A 79 1.57 8.44 -1.60
CA LEU A 79 1.01 9.00 -0.37
C LEU A 79 1.63 8.32 0.84
N ASP A 80 2.17 9.08 1.78
CA ASP A 80 2.66 8.57 3.06
C ASP A 80 2.34 9.53 4.21
N VAL A 81 2.24 9.00 5.43
CA VAL A 81 1.97 9.77 6.64
C VAL A 81 3.25 10.25 7.32
N SER A 82 4.39 9.61 7.06
CA SER A 82 5.69 9.98 7.62
C SER A 82 6.39 11.02 6.73
N GLN A 83 6.54 12.23 7.26
CA GLN A 83 7.33 13.28 6.60
C GLN A 83 8.80 12.86 6.42
N SER A 84 9.38 12.15 7.39
CA SER A 84 10.76 11.67 7.32
C SER A 84 10.96 10.69 6.17
N MET A 85 10.00 9.79 5.93
CA MET A 85 10.02 8.89 4.77
C MET A 85 9.96 9.67 3.44
N LEU A 86 9.04 10.63 3.33
CA LEU A 86 8.92 11.44 2.11
C LEU A 86 10.16 12.31 1.86
N ASN A 87 10.80 12.83 2.91
CA ASN A 87 12.06 13.56 2.77
C ASN A 87 13.16 12.68 2.15
N ILE A 88 13.24 11.41 2.56
CA ILE A 88 14.19 10.46 1.96
C ILE A 88 13.82 10.18 0.50
N ALA A 89 12.52 10.05 0.17
CA ALA A 89 12.09 9.89 -1.22
C ALA A 89 12.50 11.11 -2.08
N LEU A 90 12.40 12.33 -1.55
CA LEU A 90 12.90 13.54 -2.20
C LEU A 90 14.42 13.55 -2.36
N GLU A 91 15.18 13.15 -1.32
CA GLU A 91 16.64 13.02 -1.38
C GLU A 91 17.09 12.00 -2.44
N ARG A 92 16.27 10.98 -2.70
CA ARG A 92 16.50 9.96 -3.75
C ARG A 92 16.07 10.41 -5.15
N GLU A 93 15.49 11.60 -5.29
CA GLU A 93 15.03 12.16 -6.56
C GLU A 93 14.06 11.23 -7.31
N VAL A 94 13.11 10.64 -6.58
CA VAL A 94 12.08 9.78 -7.19
C VAL A 94 11.24 10.55 -8.22
N GLU A 95 10.81 9.88 -9.29
CA GLU A 95 10.05 10.52 -10.37
C GLU A 95 8.57 10.82 -10.03
N GLY A 96 8.01 10.14 -9.03
CA GLY A 96 6.61 10.28 -8.66
C GLY A 96 6.31 11.52 -7.81
N ASP A 97 5.10 12.05 -7.93
CA ASP A 97 4.63 13.13 -7.07
C ASP A 97 4.34 12.59 -5.66
N LEU A 98 4.82 13.30 -4.63
CA LEU A 98 4.71 12.86 -3.24
C LEU A 98 3.70 13.69 -2.45
N LEU A 99 2.79 13.02 -1.75
CA LEU A 99 1.75 13.62 -0.92
C LEU A 99 1.93 13.19 0.54
N LEU A 100 2.06 14.18 1.43
CA LEU A 100 1.93 13.95 2.87
C LEU A 100 0.45 13.82 3.22
N GLY A 101 0.05 12.64 3.71
CA GLY A 101 -1.35 12.40 4.06
C GLY A 101 -1.60 11.11 4.83
N ASP A 102 -2.64 11.13 5.65
CA ASP A 102 -3.13 9.95 6.35
C ASP A 102 -4.20 9.24 5.51
N MET A 103 -3.86 8.09 4.92
CA MET A 103 -4.80 7.29 4.12
C MET A 103 -6.09 6.89 4.89
N GLY A 104 -6.04 6.83 6.22
CA GLY A 104 -7.20 6.52 7.06
C GLY A 104 -8.22 7.66 7.18
N GLN A 105 -7.87 8.86 6.72
CA GLN A 105 -8.80 10.00 6.57
C GLN A 105 -9.48 10.01 5.19
N GLY A 106 -9.03 9.13 4.29
CA GLY A 106 -9.45 9.06 2.90
C GLY A 106 -8.56 9.85 1.95
N LEU A 107 -8.69 9.54 0.67
CA LEU A 107 -7.89 10.08 -0.42
C LEU A 107 -8.59 11.28 -1.07
N ALA A 108 -7.87 12.40 -1.16
CA ALA A 108 -8.36 13.65 -1.73
C ALA A 108 -8.06 13.77 -3.25
N LEU A 109 -8.28 12.68 -3.99
CA LEU A 109 -8.04 12.62 -5.43
C LEU A 109 -9.35 12.73 -6.22
N ARG A 110 -9.27 13.26 -7.44
CA ARG A 110 -10.44 13.36 -8.33
C ARG A 110 -11.00 11.95 -8.63
N PRO A 111 -12.33 11.80 -8.75
CA PRO A 111 -12.90 10.51 -9.11
C PRO A 111 -12.45 9.99 -10.48
N GLY A 112 -12.18 8.69 -10.57
CA GLY A 112 -11.95 7.97 -11.83
C GLY A 112 -10.64 8.28 -12.58
N ILE A 113 -9.62 8.84 -11.94
CA ILE A 113 -8.37 9.25 -12.60
C ILE A 113 -7.22 8.23 -12.45
N ILE A 114 -7.32 7.31 -11.49
CA ILE A 114 -6.23 6.38 -11.17
C ILE A 114 -6.47 5.03 -11.87
N ASP A 115 -5.52 4.59 -12.69
CA ASP A 115 -5.61 3.37 -13.49
C ASP A 115 -5.36 2.09 -12.65
N GLY A 116 -4.68 2.24 -11.51
CA GLY A 116 -4.47 1.16 -10.55
C GLY A 116 -3.81 1.66 -9.28
N ALA A 117 -3.85 0.87 -8.22
CA ALA A 117 -3.21 1.21 -6.95
C ALA A 117 -2.41 0.04 -6.38
N ILE A 118 -1.25 0.34 -5.82
CA ILE A 118 -0.50 -0.60 -4.99
C ILE A 118 -0.34 -0.07 -3.56
N SER A 119 -0.09 -0.97 -2.63
CA SER A 119 0.35 -0.62 -1.29
C SER A 119 1.19 -1.76 -0.75
N ILE A 120 2.43 -1.47 -0.39
CA ILE A 120 3.37 -2.48 0.08
C ILE A 120 3.65 -2.23 1.56
N SER A 121 3.21 -3.16 2.41
CA SER A 121 3.47 -3.13 3.85
C SER A 121 2.87 -1.93 4.60
N ALA A 122 1.77 -1.34 4.12
CA ALA A 122 1.16 -0.15 4.74
C ALA A 122 -0.27 -0.34 5.28
N VAL A 123 -1.19 -0.98 4.56
CA VAL A 123 -2.62 -0.99 4.95
C VAL A 123 -2.89 -1.61 6.34
N GLN A 124 -2.04 -2.52 6.83
CA GLN A 124 -2.21 -3.12 8.15
C GLN A 124 -2.18 -2.08 9.29
N TRP A 125 -1.50 -0.94 9.10
CA TRP A 125 -1.44 0.16 10.06
C TRP A 125 -2.82 0.79 10.34
N LEU A 126 -3.77 0.70 9.40
CA LEU A 126 -5.14 1.18 9.61
C LEU A 126 -5.94 0.37 10.64
N CYS A 127 -5.43 -0.81 11.02
CA CYS A 127 -6.07 -1.65 12.01
C CYS A 127 -5.65 -1.31 13.44
N ASN A 128 -4.63 -0.47 13.60
CA ASN A 128 -4.17 -0.03 14.91
C ASN A 128 -4.96 1.18 15.40
N ALA A 129 -5.21 1.21 16.70
CA ALA A 129 -5.89 2.30 17.38
C ALA A 129 -4.89 3.13 18.20
N ASP A 130 -3.87 3.70 17.55
CA ASP A 130 -2.78 4.40 18.26
C ASP A 130 -3.20 5.75 18.87
N LYS A 131 -4.34 6.31 18.44
CA LYS A 131 -4.98 7.51 19.02
C LYS A 131 -6.39 7.15 19.47
N SER A 132 -6.93 7.84 20.48
CA SER A 132 -8.30 7.62 20.97
C SER A 132 -9.38 7.86 19.89
N SER A 133 -9.07 8.65 18.87
CA SER A 133 -9.92 8.89 17.71
C SER A 133 -9.79 7.84 16.59
N HIS A 134 -8.81 6.94 16.68
CA HIS A 134 -8.60 5.89 15.69
C HIS A 134 -9.56 4.73 15.93
N GLU A 135 -10.68 4.73 15.20
CA GLU A 135 -11.54 3.56 15.09
C GLU A 135 -11.23 2.85 13.75
N PRO A 136 -10.66 1.62 13.79
CA PRO A 136 -10.23 0.91 12.59
C PRO A 136 -11.28 0.75 11.50
N ARG A 137 -12.54 0.49 11.86
CA ARG A 137 -13.61 0.27 10.85
C ARG A 137 -13.93 1.56 10.10
N LEU A 138 -13.99 2.70 10.78
CA LEU A 138 -14.21 4.02 10.19
C LEU A 138 -13.04 4.43 9.30
N ARG A 139 -11.80 4.20 9.75
CA ARG A 139 -10.60 4.50 8.97
C ARG A 139 -10.52 3.65 7.69
N LEU A 140 -10.75 2.34 7.80
CA LEU A 140 -10.82 1.45 6.63
C LEU A 140 -11.99 1.80 5.70
N LYS A 141 -13.14 2.22 6.25
CA LYS A 141 -14.28 2.70 5.45
C LYS A 141 -13.93 3.97 4.67
N ALA A 142 -13.29 4.94 5.31
CA ALA A 142 -12.85 6.17 4.66
C ALA A 142 -11.81 5.87 3.57
N PHE A 143 -10.81 5.03 3.89
CA PHE A 143 -9.78 4.58 2.97
C PHE A 143 -10.36 3.89 1.73
N PHE A 144 -11.04 2.75 1.90
CA PHE A 144 -11.54 1.99 0.75
C PHE A 144 -12.64 2.73 -0.02
N GLY A 145 -13.50 3.50 0.66
CA GLY A 145 -14.53 4.29 0.00
C GLY A 145 -13.95 5.40 -0.87
N SER A 146 -12.93 6.11 -0.40
CA SER A 146 -12.26 7.14 -1.20
C SER A 146 -11.41 6.55 -2.33
N LEU A 147 -10.71 5.44 -2.08
CA LEU A 147 -9.93 4.72 -3.09
C LEU A 147 -10.81 4.19 -4.22
N TYR A 148 -11.94 3.56 -3.90
CA TYR A 148 -12.89 3.10 -4.91
C TYR A 148 -13.36 4.24 -5.81
N ARG A 149 -13.58 5.44 -5.25
CA ARG A 149 -14.00 6.62 -6.02
C ARG A 149 -12.91 7.13 -6.96
N CYS A 150 -11.64 7.17 -6.54
CA CYS A 150 -10.57 7.72 -7.38
C CYS A 150 -10.08 6.75 -8.46
N LEU A 151 -10.32 5.45 -8.31
CA LEU A 151 -10.00 4.44 -9.31
C LEU A 151 -10.90 4.54 -10.55
N ALA A 152 -10.29 4.40 -11.73
CA ALA A 152 -10.98 4.31 -13.00
C ALA A 152 -11.85 3.04 -13.08
N ARG A 153 -12.82 3.02 -13.98
CA ARG A 153 -13.69 1.84 -14.17
C ARG A 153 -12.85 0.65 -14.61
N GLY A 154 -13.04 -0.49 -13.93
CA GLY A 154 -12.27 -1.71 -14.19
C GLY A 154 -10.82 -1.68 -13.67
N ALA A 155 -10.37 -0.58 -13.08
CA ALA A 155 -9.07 -0.49 -12.42
C ALA A 155 -9.00 -1.47 -11.24
N ARG A 156 -7.76 -1.80 -10.87
CA ARG A 156 -7.49 -2.75 -9.80
C ARG A 156 -6.61 -2.14 -8.74
N ALA A 157 -6.74 -2.68 -7.52
CA ALA A 157 -5.86 -2.37 -6.42
C ALA A 157 -5.23 -3.66 -5.88
N VAL A 158 -3.95 -3.62 -5.54
CA VAL A 158 -3.21 -4.72 -4.91
C VAL A 158 -2.58 -4.23 -3.62
N PHE A 159 -3.01 -4.81 -2.50
CA PHE A 159 -2.45 -4.50 -1.19
C PHE A 159 -1.66 -5.69 -0.67
N GLN A 160 -0.38 -5.47 -0.42
CA GLN A 160 0.46 -6.39 0.32
C GLN A 160 0.45 -6.01 1.80
N VAL A 161 0.00 -6.93 2.66
CA VAL A 161 -0.18 -6.66 4.10
C VAL A 161 0.35 -7.77 5.00
N TYR A 162 0.68 -7.39 6.24
CA TYR A 162 1.08 -8.30 7.32
C TYR A 162 0.03 -8.30 8.46
N PRO A 163 -1.12 -8.97 8.28
CA PRO A 163 -2.12 -9.05 9.34
C PRO A 163 -1.56 -9.81 10.56
N GLU A 164 -1.87 -9.32 11.75
CA GLU A 164 -1.58 -9.94 13.03
C GLU A 164 -2.38 -11.23 13.22
N ASN A 165 -3.65 -11.20 12.88
CA ASN A 165 -4.55 -12.32 13.08
C ASN A 165 -5.60 -12.41 11.96
N ILE A 166 -6.37 -13.50 11.96
CA ILE A 166 -7.41 -13.76 10.96
C ILE A 166 -8.49 -12.66 11.01
N ALA A 167 -8.83 -12.15 12.19
CA ALA A 167 -9.86 -11.12 12.34
C ALA A 167 -9.46 -9.80 11.66
N GLN A 168 -8.19 -9.38 11.78
CA GLN A 168 -7.66 -8.21 11.08
C GLN A 168 -7.72 -8.38 9.55
N ARG A 169 -7.31 -9.57 9.06
CA ARG A 169 -7.42 -9.90 7.64
C ARG A 169 -8.87 -9.82 7.15
N GLU A 170 -9.80 -10.42 7.88
CA GLU A 170 -11.23 -10.38 7.54
C GLU A 170 -11.78 -8.95 7.59
N LEU A 171 -11.34 -8.14 8.54
CA LEU A 171 -11.76 -6.74 8.65
C LEU A 171 -11.35 -5.94 7.41
N ILE A 172 -10.11 -6.07 6.96
CA ILE A 172 -9.62 -5.41 5.73
C ILE A 172 -10.44 -5.86 4.52
N LEU A 173 -10.60 -7.18 4.35
CA LEU A 173 -11.37 -7.77 3.24
C LEU A 173 -12.81 -7.28 3.21
N ARG A 174 -13.52 -7.35 4.34
CA ARG A 174 -14.93 -6.93 4.43
C ARG A 174 -15.07 -5.44 4.18
N SER A 175 -14.13 -4.62 4.63
CA SER A 175 -14.15 -3.18 4.39
C SER A 175 -14.00 -2.83 2.91
N ALA A 176 -13.09 -3.52 2.20
CA ALA A 176 -12.94 -3.37 0.76
C ALA A 176 -14.20 -3.83 0.01
N MET A 177 -14.74 -5.00 0.34
CA MET A 177 -15.97 -5.52 -0.28
C MET A 177 -17.16 -4.58 -0.06
N HIS A 178 -17.29 -4.01 1.14
CA HIS A 178 -18.34 -3.05 1.45
C HIS A 178 -18.21 -1.74 0.66
N ALA A 179 -16.99 -1.32 0.31
CA ALA A 179 -16.76 -0.16 -0.55
C ALA A 179 -17.09 -0.41 -2.04
N GLY A 180 -17.37 -1.66 -2.44
CA GLY A 180 -17.75 -2.01 -3.82
C GLY A 180 -16.67 -2.77 -4.59
N PHE A 181 -15.56 -3.12 -3.95
CA PHE A 181 -14.54 -3.94 -4.57
C PHE A 181 -14.97 -5.43 -4.66
N ALA A 182 -14.72 -6.05 -5.80
CA ALA A 182 -14.75 -7.51 -5.93
C ALA A 182 -13.32 -8.04 -6.01
N GLY A 183 -13.02 -9.17 -5.37
CA GLY A 183 -11.62 -9.58 -5.25
C GLY A 183 -11.37 -10.79 -4.38
N GLY A 184 -10.09 -11.07 -4.16
CA GLY A 184 -9.67 -12.22 -3.40
C GLY A 184 -8.28 -12.07 -2.79
N VAL A 185 -7.92 -13.10 -2.03
CA VAL A 185 -6.65 -13.26 -1.35
C VAL A 185 -5.72 -14.12 -2.20
N VAL A 186 -4.49 -13.65 -2.40
CA VAL A 186 -3.37 -14.43 -2.90
C VAL A 186 -2.37 -14.62 -1.76
N ILE A 187 -1.92 -15.85 -1.56
CA ILE A 187 -0.88 -16.20 -0.58
C ILE A 187 0.24 -16.89 -1.34
N ASP A 188 1.36 -16.18 -1.52
CA ASP A 188 2.55 -16.77 -2.11
C ASP A 188 3.29 -17.61 -1.04
N TYR A 189 3.82 -18.78 -1.43
CA TYR A 189 4.65 -19.68 -0.62
C TYR A 189 4.08 -20.17 0.74
N PRO A 190 2.86 -20.75 0.77
CA PRO A 190 2.17 -21.12 2.02
C PRO A 190 2.89 -22.18 2.90
N HIS A 191 3.85 -22.93 2.34
CA HIS A 191 4.49 -24.08 3.00
C HIS A 191 5.92 -23.81 3.51
N ARG A 192 6.49 -22.61 3.35
CA ARG A 192 7.85 -22.30 3.81
C ARG A 192 7.81 -21.64 5.19
N TYR A 193 8.29 -22.34 6.22
CA TYR A 193 8.37 -21.84 7.61
C TYR A 193 9.44 -20.77 7.83
N ALA A 194 10.28 -20.48 6.82
CA ALA A 194 11.39 -19.55 6.94
C ALA A 194 11.09 -18.21 6.24
N ARG A 195 11.05 -17.16 7.07
CA ARG A 195 11.06 -15.71 6.76
C ARG A 195 9.68 -15.08 6.46
N LEU A 196 9.36 -14.03 7.24
CA LEU A 196 8.16 -13.18 7.16
C LEU A 196 7.75 -12.79 5.72
N LEU A 197 8.74 -12.69 4.82
CA LEU A 197 8.59 -12.38 3.38
C LEU A 197 7.62 -13.27 2.60
N PHE A 198 7.37 -14.48 3.10
CA PHE A 198 6.74 -15.55 2.34
C PHE A 198 5.36 -15.94 2.89
N ARG A 199 4.78 -15.10 3.77
CA ARG A 199 3.37 -15.15 4.16
C ARG A 199 2.69 -13.84 3.78
N THR A 200 2.87 -13.50 2.53
CA THR A 200 2.45 -12.24 1.96
C THR A 200 1.01 -12.39 1.51
N LEU A 201 0.11 -11.67 2.18
CA LEU A 201 -1.28 -11.58 1.76
C LEU A 201 -1.36 -10.47 0.71
N MET A 202 -1.62 -10.83 -0.53
CA MET A 202 -1.97 -9.87 -1.58
C MET A 202 -3.47 -9.86 -1.79
N LEU A 203 -4.07 -8.70 -1.67
CA LEU A 203 -5.50 -8.50 -1.90
C LEU A 203 -5.69 -7.84 -3.25
N ARG A 204 -6.20 -8.59 -4.23
CA ARG A 204 -6.52 -8.06 -5.55
C ARG A 204 -7.99 -7.68 -5.58
N PHE A 205 -8.27 -6.44 -5.92
CA PHE A 205 -9.63 -5.93 -6.04
C PHE A 205 -9.85 -5.26 -7.39
N SER A 206 -11.05 -5.40 -7.95
CA SER A 206 -11.51 -4.70 -9.14
C SER A 206 -12.76 -3.87 -8.84
N CYS A 207 -12.83 -2.66 -9.38
CA CYS A 207 -14.05 -1.88 -9.38
C CYS A 207 -15.09 -2.55 -10.29
N LEU A 208 -16.24 -2.96 -9.71
CA LEU A 208 -17.34 -3.53 -10.47
C LEU A 208 -17.85 -2.52 -11.50
N VAL A 209 -18.11 -3.01 -12.71
CA VAL A 209 -18.92 -2.29 -13.69
C VAL A 209 -20.37 -2.50 -13.28
N SER A 210 -21.01 -1.48 -12.70
CA SER A 210 -22.47 -1.48 -12.62
C SER A 210 -23.01 -1.45 -14.05
N SER A 211 -23.53 -2.60 -14.51
CA SER A 211 -24.37 -2.72 -15.70
C SER A 211 -25.68 -1.97 -15.52
#